data_AF-A0A2Z3R548-F1
#
_entry.id   AF-A0A2Z3R548-F1
#
_cell.length_a   1.000
_cell.length_b   1.000
_cell.length_c   1.000
_cell.angle_alpha   90.00
_cell.angle_beta   90.00
_cell.angle_gamma   90.00
#
_symmetry.space_group_name_H-M   'P 1'
#
loop_
_entity.id
_entity.type
_entity.pdbx_description
1 polymer ?
#
loop_
_entity_poly.entity_id
_entity_poly.type
_entity_poly.pdbx_seq_one_letter_code
_entity_poly.pdbx_strand_id
1 'polypeptide(L)'
;MSNAWKQWDFSGAGLQSLNLELVKRLRKPGVAFSLWAGFALGLHAFYLHERPRALGYLAASLLIAIAAILWPWPIAAGLGALDVAVALADLATLERRLTAYNKALRLALSLRKEAAPPPDFRGRYTDQDADIHDYMAVKEQERAGHSTKPIPAGTSPGASKSFQEQEAALRAHIKGRKSVKTPRS
;
A
#
# COMPACT_ATOMS: atom_id res chain seq x y z
N MET A 1 -16.39 -15.14 0.06
CA MET A 1 -16.38 -14.97 -1.42
C MET A 1 -15.34 -15.92 -2.00
N SER A 2 -15.75 -16.84 -2.87
CA SER A 2 -14.83 -17.84 -3.44
C SER A 2 -13.80 -17.15 -4.32
N ASN A 3 -12.52 -17.55 -4.21
CA ASN A 3 -11.42 -17.06 -5.04
C ASN A 3 -11.50 -17.57 -6.50
N ALA A 4 -12.70 -17.86 -7.01
CA ALA A 4 -12.93 -18.50 -8.30
C ALA A 4 -12.34 -17.71 -9.47
N TRP A 5 -12.30 -16.37 -9.35
CA TRP A 5 -11.68 -15.49 -10.33
C TRP A 5 -10.17 -15.77 -10.55
N LYS A 6 -9.46 -16.34 -9.56
CA LYS A 6 -8.03 -16.67 -9.69
C LYS A 6 -7.74 -17.86 -10.61
N GLN A 7 -8.76 -18.65 -10.93
CA GLN A 7 -8.64 -19.83 -11.80
C GLN A 7 -8.91 -19.51 -13.27
N TRP A 8 -9.42 -18.31 -13.56
CA TRP A 8 -9.70 -17.85 -14.91
C TRP A 8 -8.47 -17.11 -15.43
N ASP A 9 -7.56 -17.86 -16.03
CA ASP A 9 -6.38 -17.33 -16.71
C ASP A 9 -6.79 -16.99 -18.15
N PHE A 10 -7.13 -15.72 -18.41
CA PHE A 10 -7.27 -15.25 -19.78
C PHE A 10 -5.85 -15.13 -20.33
N SER A 11 -5.51 -16.03 -21.24
CA SER A 11 -4.19 -16.33 -21.79
C SER A 11 -3.47 -15.20 -22.54
N GLY A 12 -3.79 -13.93 -22.27
CA GLY A 12 -3.13 -12.76 -22.83
C GLY A 12 -2.19 -12.10 -21.81
N ALA A 13 -0.99 -11.73 -22.27
CA ALA A 13 -0.03 -10.90 -21.55
C ALA A 13 -0.65 -9.55 -21.17
N GLY A 14 -1.39 -9.53 -20.06
CA GLY A 14 -2.19 -8.39 -19.63
C GLY A 14 -2.22 -8.24 -18.11
N LEU A 15 -2.79 -7.13 -17.64
CA LEU A 15 -2.88 -6.72 -16.22
C LEU A 15 -3.37 -7.83 -15.27
N GLN A 16 -4.19 -8.77 -15.73
CA GLN A 16 -4.70 -9.87 -14.91
C GLN A 16 -3.62 -10.91 -14.59
N SER A 17 -2.79 -11.30 -15.56
CA SER A 17 -1.66 -12.21 -15.36
C SER A 17 -0.62 -11.62 -14.38
N LEU A 18 -0.32 -10.33 -14.52
CA LEU A 18 0.54 -9.57 -13.61
C LEU A 18 -0.04 -9.51 -12.19
N ASN A 19 -1.35 -9.33 -12.05
CA ASN A 19 -2.02 -9.35 -10.75
C ASN A 19 -1.98 -10.74 -10.10
N LEU A 20 -2.14 -11.82 -10.88
CA LEU A 20 -2.00 -13.19 -10.38
C LEU A 20 -0.56 -13.48 -9.94
N GLU A 21 0.43 -13.05 -10.72
CA GLU A 21 1.84 -13.14 -10.35
C GLU A 21 2.15 -12.35 -9.07
N LEU A 22 1.63 -11.13 -8.97
CA LEU A 22 1.77 -10.29 -7.78
C LEU A 22 1.19 -10.99 -6.54
N VAL A 23 -0.04 -11.50 -6.62
CA VAL A 23 -0.70 -12.19 -5.50
C VAL A 23 0.09 -13.43 -5.06
N LYS A 24 0.70 -14.16 -6.00
CA LYS A 24 1.56 -15.33 -5.70
C LYS A 24 2.85 -14.92 -4.97
N ARG A 25 3.44 -13.77 -5.31
CA ARG A 25 4.72 -13.30 -4.77
C ARG A 25 4.59 -12.44 -3.51
N LEU A 26 3.40 -11.89 -3.22
CA LEU A 26 3.16 -11.06 -2.04
C LEU A 26 3.41 -11.85 -0.75
N ARG A 27 4.14 -11.21 0.16
CA ARG A 27 4.43 -11.78 1.47
C ARG A 27 3.28 -11.49 2.43
N LYS A 28 2.81 -12.54 3.10
CA LYS A 28 1.71 -12.47 4.06
C LYS A 28 2.22 -12.07 5.46
N PRO A 29 1.49 -11.20 6.19
CA PRO A 29 1.86 -10.80 7.54
C PRO A 29 1.85 -11.97 8.51
N GLY A 30 0.79 -12.79 8.51
CA GLY A 30 0.70 -13.94 9.42
C GLY A 30 1.88 -14.91 9.30
N VAL A 31 2.40 -15.13 8.09
CA VAL A 31 3.59 -15.97 7.87
C VAL A 31 4.87 -15.29 8.38
N ALA A 32 5.02 -13.97 8.16
CA ALA A 32 6.17 -13.25 8.68
C ALA A 32 6.22 -13.27 10.22
N PHE A 33 5.07 -13.07 10.88
CA PHE A 33 4.94 -13.14 12.33
C PHE A 33 5.15 -14.56 12.87
N SER A 34 4.65 -15.59 12.18
CA SER A 34 4.90 -16.98 12.61
C SER A 34 6.38 -17.35 12.47
N LEU A 35 7.07 -16.88 11.44
CA LEU A 35 8.50 -17.11 11.25
C LEU A 35 9.37 -16.29 12.22
N TRP A 36 8.84 -15.22 12.82
CA TRP A 36 9.53 -14.49 13.87
C TRP A 36 9.71 -15.32 15.14
N ALA A 37 8.83 -16.29 15.42
CA ALA A 37 9.05 -17.23 16.54
C ALA A 37 10.37 -18.03 16.40
N GLY A 38 10.87 -18.20 15.16
CA GLY A 38 12.18 -18.75 14.86
C GLY A 38 13.25 -17.67 14.63
N PHE A 39 13.20 -16.54 15.34
CA PHE A 39 14.10 -15.40 15.10
C PHE A 39 15.58 -15.77 15.24
N ALA A 40 15.93 -16.70 16.14
CA ALA A 40 17.30 -17.18 16.33
C ALA A 40 17.90 -17.74 15.02
N LEU A 41 17.05 -18.34 14.17
CA LEU A 41 17.45 -18.85 12.86
C LEU A 41 17.34 -17.80 11.73
N GLY A 42 16.91 -16.58 12.04
CA GLY A 42 16.72 -15.50 11.05
C GLY A 42 15.61 -15.76 10.04
N LEU A 43 14.67 -16.69 10.30
CA LEU A 43 13.69 -17.16 9.31
C LEU A 43 12.81 -16.03 8.74
N HIS A 44 12.38 -15.11 9.60
CA HIS A 44 11.58 -13.95 9.19
C HIS A 44 12.34 -13.04 8.20
N ALA A 45 13.66 -12.86 8.41
CA ALA A 45 14.51 -12.06 7.54
C ALA A 45 14.82 -12.79 6.22
N PHE A 46 15.03 -14.11 6.24
CA PHE A 46 15.15 -14.92 5.02
C PHE A 46 13.88 -14.85 4.16
N TYR A 47 12.71 -14.91 4.79
CA TYR A 47 11.43 -14.79 4.10
C TYR A 47 11.26 -13.44 3.39
N LEU A 48 11.73 -12.35 4.01
CA LEU A 48 11.78 -11.01 3.42
C LEU A 48 12.97 -10.78 2.46
N HIS A 49 13.81 -11.80 2.24
CA HIS A 49 15.02 -11.75 1.40
C HIS A 49 16.09 -10.76 1.93
N GLU A 50 16.07 -10.45 3.21
CA GLU A 50 17.06 -9.61 3.90
C GLU A 50 18.24 -10.48 4.40
N ARG A 51 19.04 -11.00 3.46
CA ARG A 51 20.21 -11.88 3.75
C ARG A 51 21.14 -11.38 4.86
N PRO A 52 21.61 -10.12 4.88
CA PRO A 52 22.56 -9.68 5.91
C PRO A 52 21.94 -9.75 7.31
N ARG A 53 20.65 -9.44 7.43
CA ARG A 53 19.94 -9.47 8.71
C ARG A 53 19.70 -10.90 9.19
N ALA A 54 19.34 -11.79 8.27
CA ALA A 54 19.15 -13.21 8.58
C ALA A 54 20.45 -13.87 9.06
N LEU A 55 21.58 -13.56 8.40
CA LEU A 55 22.90 -14.00 8.84
C LEU A 55 23.31 -13.38 10.17
N GLY A 56 22.91 -12.14 10.45
CA GLY A 56 23.11 -11.49 11.74
C GLY A 56 22.48 -12.26 12.90
N TYR A 57 21.22 -12.70 12.76
CA TYR A 57 20.55 -13.52 13.77
C TYR A 57 21.20 -14.89 13.96
N LEU A 58 21.60 -15.55 12.87
CA LEU A 58 22.32 -16.82 12.94
C LEU A 58 23.68 -16.67 13.63
N ALA A 59 24.43 -15.62 13.29
CA ALA A 59 25.71 -15.33 13.91
C ALA A 59 25.57 -15.00 15.40
N ALA A 60 24.56 -14.20 15.77
CA ALA A 60 24.26 -13.88 17.17
C ALA A 60 23.93 -15.15 17.97
N SER A 61 23.05 -16.00 17.43
CA SER A 61 22.69 -17.27 18.06
C SER A 61 23.89 -18.20 18.23
N LEU A 62 24.77 -18.27 17.22
CA LEU A 62 25.99 -19.06 17.29
C LEU A 62 26.97 -18.51 18.33
N LEU A 63 27.15 -17.19 18.39
CA LEU A 63 28.00 -16.55 19.39
C LEU A 63 27.48 -16.77 20.82
N ILE A 64 26.16 -16.72 21.02
CA ILE A 64 25.55 -17.02 22.32
C ILE A 64 25.77 -18.49 22.70
N ALA A 65 25.63 -19.41 21.74
CA ALA A 65 25.91 -20.83 21.98
C ALA A 65 27.38 -21.08 22.34
N ILE A 66 28.32 -20.45 21.64
CA ILE A 66 29.75 -20.48 21.97
C ILE A 66 29.99 -19.86 23.36
N ALA A 67 29.32 -18.75 23.66
CA ALA A 67 29.44 -18.07 24.95
C ALA A 67 28.99 -18.96 26.11
N ALA A 68 27.92 -19.73 25.92
CA ALA A 68 27.40 -20.65 26.92
C ALA A 68 28.35 -21.82 27.24
N ILE A 69 29.25 -22.17 26.31
CA ILE A 69 30.24 -23.25 26.48
C ILE A 69 31.54 -22.72 27.11
N LEU A 70 32.00 -21.56 26.65
CA LEU A 70 33.34 -21.04 26.97
C LEU A 70 33.35 -20.07 28.17
N TRP A 71 32.21 -19.47 28.54
CA TRP A 71 32.12 -18.48 29.59
C TRP A 71 31.11 -18.86 30.69
N PRO A 72 31.18 -18.20 31.86
CA PRO A 72 30.17 -18.36 32.90
C PRO A 72 28.75 -18.09 32.39
N TRP A 73 27.81 -18.92 32.85
CA TRP A 73 26.40 -18.86 32.49
C TRP A 73 25.76 -17.45 32.53
N PRO A 74 26.07 -16.57 33.52
CA PRO A 74 25.50 -15.22 33.54
C PRO A 74 25.82 -14.38 32.31
N ILE A 75 27.01 -14.56 31.71
CA ILE A 75 27.41 -13.82 30.50
C ILE A 75 26.57 -14.27 29.31
N ALA A 76 26.44 -15.58 29.10
CA ALA A 76 25.64 -16.14 28.02
C ALA A 76 24.15 -15.77 28.18
N ALA A 77 23.62 -15.82 29.40
CA ALA A 77 22.26 -15.38 29.71
C ALA A 77 22.05 -13.89 29.41
N GLY A 78 23.02 -13.03 29.75
CA GLY A 78 22.97 -11.60 29.43
C GLY A 78 22.96 -11.33 27.92
N LEU A 79 23.78 -12.04 27.14
CA LEU A 79 23.77 -11.95 25.68
C LEU A 79 22.46 -12.45 25.08
N GLY A 80 21.91 -13.56 25.60
CA GLY A 80 20.61 -14.07 25.20
C GLY A 80 19.47 -13.08 25.47
N ALA A 81 19.49 -12.44 26.65
CA ALA A 81 18.52 -11.40 26.99
C ALA A 81 18.61 -10.19 26.05
N LEU A 82 19.83 -9.77 25.71
CA LEU A 82 20.05 -8.69 24.74
C LEU A 82 19.52 -9.06 23.35
N ASP A 83 19.79 -10.28 22.87
CA ASP A 83 19.32 -10.76 21.57
C ASP A 83 17.78 -10.83 21.50
N VAL A 84 17.13 -11.30 22.57
CA VAL A 84 15.67 -11.26 22.71
C VAL A 84 15.15 -9.82 22.68
N ALA A 85 15.79 -8.88 23.37
CA ALA A 85 15.39 -7.47 23.34
C ALA A 85 15.50 -6.87 21.93
N VAL A 86 16.58 -7.18 21.20
CA VAL A 86 16.76 -6.80 19.80
C VAL A 86 15.68 -7.44 18.92
N ALA A 87 15.34 -8.71 19.13
CA ALA A 87 14.27 -9.40 18.40
C ALA A 87 12.90 -8.76 18.63
N LEU A 88 12.60 -8.31 19.86
CA LEU A 88 11.36 -7.60 20.18
C LEU A 88 11.31 -6.21 19.52
N ALA A 89 12.42 -5.48 19.50
CA ALA A 89 12.52 -4.23 18.75
C ALA A 89 12.37 -4.45 17.23
N ASP A 90 12.93 -5.56 16.71
CA ASP A 90 12.72 -6.00 15.33
C ASP A 90 11.23 -6.20 15.04
N LEU A 91 10.49 -6.89 15.93
CA LEU A 91 9.07 -7.19 15.76
C LEU A 91 8.24 -5.92 15.51
N ALA A 92 8.52 -4.83 16.23
CA ALA A 92 7.84 -3.54 16.05
C ALA A 92 8.07 -2.91 14.66
N THR A 93 9.14 -3.28 13.97
CA THR A 93 9.48 -2.79 12.62
C THR A 93 9.16 -3.79 11.51
N LEU A 94 8.72 -5.01 11.86
CA LEU A 94 8.48 -6.10 10.91
C LEU A 94 7.35 -5.75 9.92
N GLU A 95 6.26 -5.17 10.41
CA GLU A 95 5.13 -4.77 9.56
C GLU A 95 5.53 -3.71 8.53
N ARG A 96 6.32 -2.72 8.96
CA ARG A 96 6.83 -1.67 8.07
C ARG A 96 7.74 -2.25 6.98
N ARG A 97 8.61 -3.21 7.33
CA ARG A 97 9.48 -3.89 6.35
C ARG A 97 8.70 -4.77 5.39
N LEU A 98 7.72 -5.53 5.88
CA LEU A 98 6.81 -6.30 5.05
C LEU A 98 6.07 -5.41 4.04
N THR A 99 5.58 -4.27 4.50
CA THR A 99 4.90 -3.28 3.65
C THR A 99 5.85 -2.70 2.61
N ALA A 100 7.07 -2.35 3.01
CA ALA A 100 8.10 -1.86 2.10
C ALA A 100 8.46 -2.90 1.02
N TYR A 101 8.65 -4.17 1.41
CA TYR A 101 8.90 -5.28 0.49
C TYR A 101 7.76 -5.45 -0.51
N ASN A 102 6.52 -5.53 -0.02
CA ASN A 102 5.35 -5.70 -0.87
C ASN A 102 5.13 -4.49 -1.81
N LYS A 103 5.46 -3.27 -1.36
CA LYS A 103 5.44 -2.07 -2.21
C LYS A 103 6.52 -2.13 -3.29
N ALA A 104 7.75 -2.52 -2.94
CA ALA A 104 8.84 -2.70 -3.90
C ALA A 104 8.51 -3.77 -4.94
N LEU A 105 7.88 -4.88 -4.53
CA LEU A 105 7.43 -5.94 -5.43
C LEU A 105 6.37 -5.45 -6.43
N ARG A 106 5.39 -4.64 -5.97
CA ARG A 106 4.39 -4.03 -6.84
C ARG A 106 5.05 -3.14 -7.91
N LEU A 107 5.99 -2.29 -7.49
CA LEU A 107 6.72 -1.40 -8.40
C LEU A 107 7.57 -2.18 -9.40
N ALA A 108 8.29 -3.20 -8.94
CA ALA A 108 9.14 -4.03 -9.80
C ALA A 108 8.31 -4.77 -10.86
N LEU A 109 7.12 -5.26 -10.52
CA LEU A 109 6.24 -5.92 -11.48
C LEU A 109 5.53 -4.93 -12.42
N SER A 110 5.13 -3.74 -11.95
CA SER A 110 4.50 -2.74 -12.81
C SER A 110 5.46 -2.10 -13.81
N LEU A 111 6.75 -2.02 -13.47
CA LEU A 111 7.80 -1.46 -14.33
C LEU A 111 8.45 -2.51 -15.25
N ARG A 112 7.96 -3.76 -15.26
CA ARG A 112 8.46 -4.78 -16.19
C ARG A 112 8.08 -4.39 -17.62
N LYS A 113 9.11 -4.32 -18.46
CA LYS A 113 9.06 -3.93 -19.88
C LYS A 113 8.18 -4.83 -20.76
N GLU A 114 7.77 -5.98 -20.26
CA GLU A 114 6.91 -6.97 -20.94
C GLU A 114 5.41 -6.60 -20.92
N ALA A 115 5.01 -5.57 -20.17
CA ALA A 115 3.65 -5.03 -20.20
C ALA A 115 3.41 -4.14 -21.43
N ALA A 116 3.81 -4.61 -22.62
CA ALA A 116 3.47 -3.94 -23.86
C ALA A 116 1.96 -4.08 -24.12
N PRO A 117 1.27 -3.01 -24.52
CA PRO A 117 -0.11 -3.13 -24.97
C PRO A 117 -0.22 -4.18 -26.09
N PRO A 118 -1.31 -4.96 -26.15
CA PRO A 118 -1.59 -5.79 -27.32
C PRO A 118 -1.43 -5.00 -28.62
N PRO A 119 -1.00 -5.62 -29.74
CA PRO A 119 -0.69 -4.91 -30.98
C PRO A 119 -1.85 -4.06 -31.53
N ASP A 120 -3.10 -4.38 -31.19
CA ASP A 120 -4.30 -3.62 -31.56
C ASP A 120 -4.92 -2.82 -30.40
N PHE A 121 -4.16 -2.58 -29.33
CA PHE A 121 -4.66 -1.81 -28.19
C PHE A 121 -4.81 -0.33 -28.56
N ARG A 122 -6.04 0.05 -28.93
CA ARG A 122 -6.46 1.44 -29.01
C ARG A 122 -6.76 1.92 -27.58
N GLY A 123 -5.78 2.56 -26.96
CA GLY A 123 -6.01 3.32 -25.73
C GLY A 123 -7.13 4.34 -25.94
N ARG A 124 -7.73 4.84 -24.85
CA ARG A 124 -8.72 5.93 -24.92
C ARG A 124 -8.12 7.27 -25.38
N TYR A 125 -6.80 7.35 -25.50
CA TYR A 125 -6.10 8.50 -26.03
C TYR A 125 -4.95 7.94 -26.86
N THR A 126 -5.00 8.15 -28.16
CA THR A 126 -3.82 7.99 -29.00
C THR A 126 -2.90 9.17 -28.72
N ASP A 127 -1.59 8.95 -28.59
CA ASP A 127 -0.56 9.99 -28.56
C ASP A 127 -0.43 10.69 -29.93
N GLN A 128 -1.57 11.05 -30.54
CA GLN A 128 -1.62 12.00 -31.63
C GLN A 128 -1.82 13.35 -30.97
N ASP A 129 -0.86 14.27 -31.15
CA ASP A 129 -0.86 15.60 -30.54
C ASP A 129 -2.18 16.38 -30.76
N ALA A 130 -2.98 16.01 -31.77
CA ALA A 130 -4.31 16.52 -32.01
C ALA A 130 -5.32 16.22 -30.88
N ASP A 131 -5.26 15.04 -30.25
CA ASP A 131 -6.22 14.57 -29.24
C ASP A 131 -6.02 15.26 -27.88
N ILE A 132 -4.80 15.71 -27.60
CA ILE A 132 -4.46 16.42 -26.35
C ILE A 132 -5.11 17.80 -26.34
N HIS A 133 -5.11 18.50 -27.48
CA HIS A 133 -5.71 19.83 -27.59
C HIS A 133 -7.24 19.79 -27.46
N ASP A 134 -7.89 18.80 -28.07
CA ASP A 134 -9.34 18.59 -27.93
C ASP A 134 -9.73 18.22 -26.50
N TYR A 135 -8.93 17.38 -25.83
CA TYR A 135 -9.11 17.06 -24.41
C TYR A 135 -8.92 18.29 -23.51
N MET A 136 -7.90 19.12 -23.76
CA MET A 136 -7.71 20.38 -23.04
C MET A 136 -8.88 21.33 -23.28
N ALA A 137 -9.40 21.43 -24.50
CA ALA A 137 -10.55 22.29 -24.82
C ALA A 137 -11.83 21.85 -24.08
N VAL A 138 -12.10 20.55 -24.01
CA VAL A 138 -13.22 20.00 -23.23
C VAL A 138 -13.03 20.25 -21.74
N LYS A 139 -11.80 20.07 -21.22
CA LYS A 139 -11.49 20.36 -19.82
C LYS A 139 -11.57 21.84 -19.46
N GLU A 140 -11.16 22.73 -20.37
CA GLU A 140 -11.24 24.18 -20.20
C GLU A 140 -12.72 24.63 -20.22
N GLN A 141 -13.57 24.00 -21.05
CA GLN A 141 -15.02 24.19 -21.01
C GLN A 141 -15.66 23.69 -19.71
N GLU A 142 -15.23 22.55 -19.17
CA GLU A 142 -15.65 22.09 -17.85
C GLU A 142 -15.13 23.02 -16.71
N ARG A 143 -13.99 23.69 -16.93
CA ARG A 143 -13.39 24.67 -16.02
C ARG A 143 -14.12 26.02 -16.00
N ALA A 144 -14.92 26.31 -17.03
CA ALA A 144 -15.68 27.57 -17.17
C ALA A 144 -16.75 27.77 -16.07
N GLY A 145 -17.00 26.78 -15.21
CA GLY A 145 -17.80 26.92 -13.98
C GLY A 145 -17.03 27.40 -12.74
N HIS A 146 -15.70 27.49 -12.78
CA HIS A 146 -14.87 27.97 -11.67
C HIS A 146 -14.19 29.28 -12.06
N SER A 147 -14.67 30.39 -11.50
CA SER A 147 -14.08 31.70 -11.76
C SER A 147 -12.63 31.75 -11.24
N THR A 148 -11.67 31.96 -12.14
CA THR A 148 -10.28 32.32 -11.82
C THR A 148 -10.17 33.82 -11.59
N LYS A 149 -11.06 34.41 -10.78
CA LYS A 149 -10.79 35.77 -10.28
C LYS A 149 -9.63 35.67 -9.28
N PRO A 150 -8.59 36.49 -9.39
CA PRO A 150 -7.56 36.56 -8.36
C PRO A 150 -8.26 36.90 -7.04
N ILE A 151 -8.15 36.00 -6.06
CA ILE A 151 -8.61 36.27 -4.72
C ILE A 151 -7.74 37.42 -4.20
N PRO A 152 -8.31 38.58 -3.81
CA PRO A 152 -7.51 39.67 -3.26
C PRO A 152 -6.72 39.15 -2.05
N ALA A 153 -5.42 39.49 -2.01
CA ALA A 153 -4.50 39.08 -0.96
C ALA A 153 -5.05 39.53 0.41
N GLY A 154 -5.67 38.60 1.13
CA GLY A 154 -6.41 38.88 2.36
C GLY A 154 -7.57 37.92 2.64
N THR A 155 -8.04 37.15 1.65
CA THR A 155 -9.08 36.14 1.90
C THR A 155 -8.44 34.76 2.08
N SER A 156 -8.58 34.19 3.28
CA SER A 156 -8.12 32.83 3.57
C SER A 156 -8.72 31.82 2.58
N PRO A 157 -7.94 30.83 2.10
CA PRO A 157 -8.45 29.77 1.23
C PRO A 157 -9.60 29.07 1.95
N GLY A 158 -10.72 28.90 1.24
CA GLY A 158 -11.99 28.43 1.76
C GLY A 158 -11.85 27.32 2.79
N ALA A 159 -12.18 27.64 4.04
CA ALA A 159 -12.40 26.65 5.08
C ALA A 159 -13.45 25.68 4.55
N SER A 160 -13.06 24.41 4.37
CA SER A 160 -14.02 23.34 4.17
C SER A 160 -15.04 23.44 5.29
N LYS A 161 -16.32 23.65 4.95
CA LYS A 161 -17.42 23.78 5.91
C LYS A 161 -17.30 22.66 6.94
N SER A 162 -17.40 23.00 8.22
CA SER A 162 -17.27 21.99 9.27
C SER A 162 -18.36 20.93 9.10
N PHE A 163 -18.10 19.70 9.57
CA PHE A 163 -19.07 18.60 9.46
C PHE A 163 -20.46 18.99 10.00
N GLN A 164 -20.50 19.81 11.05
CA GLN A 164 -21.75 20.33 11.63
C GLN A 164 -22.52 21.25 10.67
N GLU A 165 -21.82 22.11 9.94
CA GLU A 165 -22.45 22.97 8.92
C GLU A 165 -22.95 22.17 7.72
N GLN A 166 -22.23 21.11 7.34
CA GLN A 166 -22.65 20.20 6.29
C GLN A 166 -23.91 19.42 6.70
N GLU A 167 -23.97 18.95 7.95
CA GLU A 167 -25.11 18.22 8.48
C GLU A 167 -26.36 19.12 8.62
N ALA A 168 -26.17 20.36 9.06
CA ALA A 168 -27.25 21.36 9.13
C ALA A 168 -27.81 21.71 7.75
N ALA A 169 -26.94 21.88 6.75
CA ALA A 169 -27.34 22.11 5.37
C ALA A 169 -28.12 20.91 4.80
N LEU A 170 -27.70 19.68 5.11
CA LEU A 170 -28.42 18.48 4.68
C LEU A 170 -29.82 18.39 5.30
N ARG A 171 -29.94 18.69 6.61
CA ARG A 171 -31.24 18.71 7.31
C ARG A 171 -32.19 19.76 6.74
N ALA A 172 -31.67 20.93 6.36
CA ALA A 172 -32.47 21.98 5.72
C ALA A 172 -33.03 21.52 4.36
N HIS A 173 -32.21 20.87 3.53
CA HIS A 173 -32.65 20.31 2.24
C HIS A 173 -33.69 19.20 2.40
N ILE A 174 -33.53 18.32 3.40
CA ILE A 174 -34.49 17.25 3.68
C ILE A 174 -35.84 17.82 4.16
N LYS A 175 -35.81 18.87 4.98
CA LYS A 175 -37.02 19.55 5.47
C LYS A 175 -37.77 20.29 4.37
N GLY A 176 -37.05 20.95 3.45
CA GLY A 176 -37.65 21.60 2.27
C GLY A 176 -38.25 20.60 1.27
N ARG A 177 -37.70 19.40 1.15
CA ARG A 177 -38.26 18.35 0.28
C ARG A 177 -39.56 17.75 0.82
N LYS A 178 -39.78 17.80 2.14
CA LYS A 178 -41.02 17.33 2.78
C LYS A 178 -42.17 18.34 2.65
N SER A 179 -41.90 19.65 2.55
CA SER A 179 -42.96 20.66 2.41
C SER A 179 -43.58 20.70 1.01
N VAL A 180 -42.83 20.30 -0.03
CA VAL A 180 -43.33 20.27 -1.43
C VAL A 180 -44.28 19.09 -1.69
N LYS A 181 -44.36 18.10 -0.79
CA LYS A 181 -45.17 16.87 -0.97
C LYS A 181 -46.51 16.88 -0.24
N THR A 182 -47.07 18.05 0.07
CA THR A 182 -48.44 18.16 0.60
C THR A 182 -49.35 18.82 -0.44
N PRO A 183 -49.94 18.08 -1.38
CA PRO A 183 -51.16 18.55 -2.01
C PRO A 183 -52.26 18.46 -0.93
N ARG A 184 -52.79 19.60 -0.49
CA ARG A 184 -54.08 19.62 0.19
C ARG A 184 -55.15 19.32 -0.86
N SER A 185 -56.00 18.37 -0.50
CA SER A 185 -57.28 17.98 -1.08
C SER A 185 -58.11 19.15 -1.59
#